data_AF-A0A963WSW4-F1
#
_entry.id   AF-A0A963WSW4-F1
#
_cell.length_a   1.000
_cell.length_b   1.000
_cell.length_c   1.000
_cell.angle_alpha   90.00
_cell.angle_beta   90.00
_cell.angle_gamma   90.00
#
_symmetry.space_group_name_H-M   'P 1'
#
loop_
_entity.id
_entity.type
_entity.pdbx_description
1 polymer ?
#
loop_
_entity_poly.entity_id
_entity_poly.type
_entity_poly.pdbx_seq_one_letter_code
_entity_poly.pdbx_strand_id
1 'polypeptide(L)'
;CPGAVETWSIEAMMQDRKVLQAGTSHYLGTNFAEASGIRYQDREGTQQLCHTTSWGVSTRMVGGVIMTHGDDDGLRVPPTIAPWQVVILPMLRDKPEDDALIEYCEKLRASLASAEALGEKVRVLLDKKPGKAAAKRWDWVRKGVPVIIEVGGRDMENGVVSLLRRDRLWNTENGKTAFETPSAETAGQAIPALLEEIQASLFDEARDRRDANITRGIDTLDALTEFYNSNGRYPGWVEVQWAKPTGAALDTVVEKLKELKLTIRNVPMQTGAVDGACIFTGEPAVERIYVARAY
;
A
#
# COMPACT_ATOMS: atom_id res chain seq x y z
N CYS A 1 2.69 -16.32 -16.63
CA CYS A 1 3.40 -15.85 -17.84
C CYS A 1 3.48 -17.01 -18.82
N PRO A 2 3.10 -16.86 -20.10
CA PRO A 2 3.28 -17.92 -21.10
C PRO A 2 4.74 -18.38 -21.13
N GLY A 3 4.98 -19.69 -21.05
CA GLY A 3 6.33 -20.26 -21.05
C GLY A 3 7.03 -20.34 -19.69
N ALA A 4 6.44 -19.82 -18.62
CA ALA A 4 6.92 -20.06 -17.26
C ALA A 4 6.47 -21.44 -16.76
N VAL A 5 7.33 -22.12 -15.99
CA VAL A 5 6.98 -23.34 -15.26
C VAL A 5 6.08 -22.98 -14.08
N GLU A 6 6.45 -21.93 -13.34
CA GLU A 6 5.65 -21.40 -12.23
C GLU A 6 5.62 -19.88 -12.26
N THR A 7 4.51 -19.31 -11.79
CA THR A 7 4.35 -17.87 -11.62
C THR A 7 3.82 -17.57 -10.24
N TRP A 8 4.57 -16.75 -9.52
CA TRP A 8 4.25 -16.21 -8.22
C TRP A 8 3.81 -14.76 -8.38
N SER A 9 2.84 -14.32 -7.57
CA SER A 9 2.36 -12.93 -7.59
C SER A 9 2.02 -12.44 -6.20
N ILE A 10 2.06 -11.11 -6.05
CA ILE A 10 1.55 -10.40 -4.88
C ILE A 10 0.28 -9.69 -5.30
N GLU A 11 -0.83 -10.02 -4.64
CA GLU A 11 -2.16 -9.46 -4.92
C GLU A 11 -2.52 -8.46 -3.82
N ALA A 12 -2.87 -7.24 -4.20
CA ALA A 12 -3.24 -6.17 -3.28
C ALA A 12 -4.71 -5.76 -3.47
N MET A 13 -5.42 -5.48 -2.37
CA MET A 13 -6.80 -5.01 -2.39
C MET A 13 -6.86 -3.50 -2.30
N MET A 14 -7.54 -2.86 -3.26
CA MET A 14 -7.77 -1.41 -3.26
C MET A 14 -9.00 -1.05 -2.40
N GLN A 15 -9.25 0.24 -2.14
CA GLN A 15 -10.43 0.69 -1.39
C GLN A 15 -11.76 0.30 -2.04
N ASP A 16 -11.78 0.21 -3.37
CA ASP A 16 -12.92 -0.28 -4.15
C ASP A 16 -13.02 -1.83 -4.17
N ARG A 17 -12.20 -2.48 -3.34
CA ARG A 17 -12.13 -3.93 -3.08
C ARG A 17 -11.77 -4.77 -4.31
N LYS A 18 -11.42 -4.14 -5.44
CA LYS A 18 -10.83 -4.83 -6.57
C LYS A 18 -9.40 -5.22 -6.27
N VAL A 19 -8.94 -6.23 -7.00
CA VAL A 19 -7.57 -6.74 -6.89
C VAL A 19 -6.65 -6.09 -7.91
N LEU A 20 -5.45 -5.77 -7.44
CA LEU A 20 -4.34 -5.27 -8.23
C LEU A 20 -3.15 -6.22 -8.07
N GLN A 21 -2.64 -6.76 -9.17
CA GLN A 21 -1.37 -7.48 -9.14
C GLN A 21 -0.23 -6.48 -8.94
N ALA A 22 0.37 -6.49 -7.76
CA ALA A 22 1.42 -5.55 -7.36
C ALA A 22 2.79 -5.93 -7.92
N GLY A 23 3.06 -7.23 -8.06
CA GLY A 23 4.31 -7.75 -8.58
C GLY A 23 4.20 -9.21 -8.99
N THR A 24 5.22 -9.67 -9.72
CA THR A 24 5.29 -11.07 -10.15
C THR A 24 6.72 -11.58 -10.18
N SER A 25 6.87 -12.88 -9.95
CA SER A 25 8.10 -13.63 -10.11
C SER A 25 7.81 -14.91 -10.86
N HIS A 26 8.63 -15.22 -11.85
CA HIS A 26 8.47 -16.35 -12.74
C HIS A 26 9.69 -17.25 -12.64
N TYR A 27 9.43 -18.54 -12.41
CA TYR A 27 10.41 -19.57 -12.66
C TYR A 27 10.19 -20.10 -14.08
N LEU A 28 11.16 -19.85 -14.95
CA LEU A 28 11.06 -20.15 -16.39
C LEU A 28 11.65 -21.53 -16.74
N GLY A 29 12.24 -22.21 -15.75
CA GLY A 29 12.97 -23.46 -15.98
C GLY A 29 14.06 -23.25 -17.02
N THR A 30 14.14 -24.18 -17.96
CA THR A 30 15.11 -24.16 -19.07
C THR A 30 14.51 -23.65 -20.39
N ASN A 31 13.21 -23.36 -20.46
CA ASN A 31 12.51 -23.01 -21.70
C ASN A 31 13.18 -21.82 -22.43
N PHE A 32 13.51 -20.77 -21.69
CA PHE A 32 14.19 -19.60 -22.25
C PHE A 32 15.65 -19.87 -22.61
N ALA A 33 16.33 -20.66 -21.78
CA ALA A 33 17.73 -21.04 -22.02
C ALA A 33 17.88 -21.91 -23.27
N GLU A 34 16.91 -22.79 -23.54
CA GLU A 34 16.87 -23.59 -24.76
C GLU A 34 16.70 -22.70 -26.01
N ALA A 35 15.70 -21.81 -25.99
CA ALA A 35 15.44 -20.90 -27.10
C ALA A 35 16.59 -19.92 -27.38
N SER A 36 17.33 -19.52 -26.33
CA SER A 36 18.40 -18.51 -26.43
C SER A 36 19.81 -19.12 -26.43
N GLY A 37 19.95 -20.44 -26.35
CA GLY A 37 21.25 -21.13 -26.33
C GLY A 37 22.10 -20.88 -25.08
N ILE A 38 21.48 -20.63 -23.92
CA ILE A 38 22.19 -20.33 -22.67
C ILE A 38 22.60 -21.63 -21.99
N ARG A 39 23.91 -21.95 -22.03
CA ARG A 39 24.49 -23.19 -21.52
C ARG A 39 25.68 -22.94 -20.61
N TYR A 40 25.98 -23.91 -19.76
CA TYR A 40 27.20 -23.96 -18.95
C TYR A 40 27.78 -25.38 -18.92
N GLN A 41 29.06 -25.51 -18.61
CA GLN A 41 29.69 -26.80 -18.36
C GLN A 41 29.55 -27.17 -16.89
N ASP A 42 28.98 -28.33 -16.59
CA ASP A 42 28.89 -28.85 -15.22
C ASP A 42 30.22 -29.44 -14.73
N ARG A 43 30.24 -29.94 -13.49
CA ARG A 43 31.44 -30.49 -12.85
C ARG A 43 31.97 -31.74 -13.57
N GLU A 44 31.07 -32.48 -14.21
CA GLU A 44 31.33 -33.68 -14.98
C GLU A 44 31.82 -33.36 -16.41
N GLY A 45 31.86 -32.08 -16.77
CA GLY A 45 32.31 -31.62 -18.09
C GLY A 45 31.23 -31.60 -19.16
N THR A 46 29.97 -31.86 -18.81
CA THR A 46 28.82 -31.93 -19.73
C THR A 46 28.16 -30.56 -19.88
N GLN A 47 27.65 -30.25 -21.07
CA GLN A 47 26.91 -29.02 -21.34
C GLN A 47 25.48 -29.12 -20.82
N GLN A 48 25.12 -28.28 -19.86
CA GLN A 48 23.79 -28.18 -19.25
C GLN A 48 23.10 -26.86 -19.63
N LEU A 49 21.76 -26.87 -19.63
CA LEU A 49 20.96 -25.65 -19.80
C LEU A 49 20.85 -24.89 -18.48
N CYS A 50 20.89 -23.55 -18.54
CA CYS A 50 20.66 -22.74 -17.37
C CYS A 50 19.19 -22.74 -16.95
N HIS A 51 18.94 -22.84 -15.64
CA HIS A 51 17.65 -22.51 -15.07
C HIS A 51 17.51 -20.99 -14.96
N THR A 52 16.37 -20.46 -15.40
CA THR A 52 16.15 -19.01 -15.51
C THR A 52 14.96 -18.56 -14.67
N THR A 53 15.05 -17.36 -14.12
CA THR A 53 13.98 -16.67 -13.41
C THR A 53 13.84 -15.25 -13.96
N SER A 54 12.64 -14.69 -13.86
CA SER A 54 12.40 -13.28 -14.17
C SER A 54 11.36 -12.74 -13.23
N TRP A 55 11.51 -11.51 -12.77
CA TRP A 55 10.58 -10.88 -11.83
C TRP A 55 10.42 -9.41 -12.19
N GLY A 56 9.27 -8.85 -11.84
CA GLY A 56 8.92 -7.51 -12.28
C GLY A 56 7.91 -6.84 -11.37
N VAL A 57 8.14 -5.55 -11.16
CA VAL A 57 7.21 -4.59 -10.57
C VAL A 57 7.18 -3.36 -11.48
N SER A 58 6.13 -2.56 -11.37
CA SER A 58 5.98 -1.35 -12.19
C SER A 58 5.43 -0.18 -11.37
N THR A 59 5.28 0.98 -12.01
CA THR A 59 4.62 2.17 -11.45
C THR A 59 3.19 1.92 -11.00
N ARG A 60 2.59 0.79 -11.39
CA ARG A 60 1.32 0.29 -10.84
C ARG A 60 1.33 0.21 -9.31
N MET A 61 2.47 -0.07 -8.65
CA MET A 61 2.58 -0.04 -7.19
C MET A 61 2.34 1.36 -6.61
N VAL A 62 2.77 2.42 -7.29
CA VAL A 62 2.51 3.81 -6.87
C VAL A 62 1.01 4.10 -6.93
N GLY A 63 0.34 3.68 -8.00
CA GLY A 63 -1.12 3.74 -8.10
C GLY A 63 -1.81 2.96 -6.98
N GLY A 64 -1.27 1.77 -6.64
CA GLY A 64 -1.74 0.95 -5.53
C GLY A 64 -1.66 1.65 -4.17
N VAL A 65 -0.53 2.30 -3.86
CA VAL A 65 -0.36 3.09 -2.63
C VAL A 65 -1.42 4.20 -2.57
N ILE A 66 -1.60 4.94 -3.65
CA ILE A 66 -2.57 6.05 -3.74
C ILE A 66 -4.00 5.53 -3.49
N MET A 67 -4.42 4.47 -4.19
CA MET A 67 -5.76 3.89 -4.08
C MET A 67 -6.02 3.13 -2.78
N THR A 68 -4.96 2.75 -2.04
CA THR A 68 -5.10 2.03 -0.78
C THR A 68 -5.23 2.97 0.41
N HIS A 69 -4.45 4.04 0.43
CA HIS A 69 -4.33 4.91 1.60
C HIS A 69 -5.05 6.26 1.44
N GLY A 70 -5.27 6.75 0.21
CA GLY A 70 -5.91 8.05 -0.03
C GLY A 70 -7.29 8.19 0.62
N ASP A 71 -7.70 9.42 0.87
CA ASP A 71 -9.03 9.77 1.40
C ASP A 71 -9.60 11.00 0.67
N ASP A 72 -10.74 11.51 1.14
CA ASP A 72 -11.41 12.67 0.54
C ASP A 72 -10.58 13.97 0.60
N ASP A 73 -9.60 14.05 1.51
CA ASP A 73 -8.71 15.20 1.69
C ASP A 73 -7.41 15.08 0.88
N GLY A 74 -7.15 13.93 0.26
CA GLY A 74 -6.06 13.70 -0.70
C GLY A 74 -5.20 12.49 -0.38
N LEU A 75 -3.88 12.59 -0.62
CA LEU A 75 -2.96 11.48 -0.38
C LEU A 75 -2.72 11.25 1.12
N ARG A 76 -2.52 10.00 1.52
CA ARG A 76 -1.92 9.60 2.80
C ARG A 76 -0.67 8.80 2.49
N VAL A 77 0.49 9.45 2.48
CA VAL A 77 1.74 8.82 2.02
C VAL A 77 2.42 8.10 3.18
N PRO A 78 2.72 6.79 3.07
CA PRO A 78 3.50 6.10 4.10
C PRO A 78 4.86 6.78 4.34
N PRO A 79 5.26 7.01 5.61
CA PRO A 79 6.49 7.72 5.95
C PRO A 79 7.76 7.23 5.28
N THR A 80 7.87 5.91 5.03
CA THR A 80 9.00 5.27 4.34
C THR A 80 9.22 5.75 2.89
N ILE A 81 8.15 6.19 2.22
CA ILE A 81 8.20 6.65 0.81
C ILE A 81 7.79 8.12 0.66
N ALA A 82 7.48 8.81 1.75
CA ALA A 82 7.14 10.22 1.74
C ALA A 82 8.37 11.08 1.39
N PRO A 83 8.32 11.95 0.35
CA PRO A 83 9.45 12.82 0.01
C PRO A 83 9.85 13.74 1.18
N TRP A 84 8.87 14.20 1.94
CA TRP A 84 9.06 14.89 3.21
C TRP A 84 8.17 14.21 4.25
N GLN A 85 8.76 13.78 5.35
CA GLN A 85 8.04 13.14 6.45
C GLN A 85 7.42 14.19 7.37
N VAL A 86 8.13 15.29 7.57
CA VAL A 86 7.70 16.42 8.40
C VAL A 86 7.79 17.72 7.59
N VAL A 87 6.74 18.53 7.63
CA VAL A 87 6.77 19.89 7.09
C VAL A 87 6.50 20.88 8.21
N ILE A 88 7.39 21.88 8.34
CA ILE A 88 7.25 22.99 9.28
C ILE A 88 6.74 24.22 8.52
N LEU A 89 5.65 24.80 9.02
CA LEU A 89 4.95 25.96 8.46
C LEU A 89 5.04 27.14 9.45
N PRO A 90 5.95 28.11 9.22
CA PRO A 90 5.97 29.33 10.01
C PRO A 90 4.77 30.22 9.62
N MET A 91 4.07 30.74 10.63
CA MET A 91 2.99 31.72 10.45
C MET A 91 3.54 33.14 10.34
N LEU A 92 4.16 33.44 9.19
CA LEU A 92 4.76 34.74 8.89
C LEU A 92 3.68 35.83 8.76
N ARG A 93 3.99 37.04 9.23
CA ARG A 93 3.08 38.21 9.21
C ARG A 93 3.63 39.41 8.43
N ASP A 94 4.71 39.21 7.69
CA ASP A 94 5.49 40.22 6.98
C ASP A 94 5.98 41.33 7.93
N LYS A 95 6.54 40.92 9.08
CA LYS A 95 7.03 41.80 10.15
C LYS A 95 8.48 41.48 10.52
N PRO A 96 9.24 42.42 11.14
CA PRO A 96 10.60 42.14 11.62
C PRO A 96 10.70 40.94 12.58
N GLU A 97 9.63 40.67 13.35
CA GLU A 97 9.53 39.50 14.24
C GLU A 97 9.59 38.15 13.51
N ASP A 98 9.34 38.13 12.19
CA ASP A 98 9.37 36.93 11.37
C ASP A 98 10.79 36.33 11.26
N ASP A 99 11.84 37.14 11.34
CA ASP A 99 13.23 36.65 11.28
C ASP A 99 13.54 35.74 12.48
N ALA A 100 13.11 36.13 13.68
CA ALA A 100 13.26 35.32 14.89
C ALA A 100 12.44 34.01 14.80
N LEU A 101 11.22 34.08 14.25
CA LEU A 101 10.38 32.91 14.04
C LEU A 101 10.99 31.94 13.02
N ILE A 102 11.58 32.45 11.95
CA ILE A 102 12.28 31.64 10.94
C ILE A 102 13.51 30.97 11.57
N GLU A 103 14.29 31.69 12.38
CA GLU A 103 15.45 31.12 13.07
C GLU A 103 15.04 30.01 14.04
N TYR A 104 13.97 30.21 14.81
CA TYR A 104 13.40 29.19 15.69
C TYR A 104 12.97 27.94 14.90
N CYS A 105 12.26 28.13 13.79
CA CYS A 105 11.84 27.02 12.93
C CYS A 105 13.02 26.29 12.29
N GLU A 106 14.11 26.98 11.95
CA GLU A 106 15.33 26.36 11.44
C GLU A 106 16.04 25.51 12.50
N LYS A 107 16.09 25.98 13.76
CA LYS A 107 16.62 25.19 14.88
C LYS A 107 15.78 23.92 15.09
N LEU A 108 14.46 24.05 15.07
CA LEU A 108 13.55 22.90 15.15
C LEU A 108 13.77 21.93 13.97
N ARG A 109 13.88 22.45 12.74
CA ARG A 109 14.15 21.64 11.55
C ARG A 109 15.46 20.87 11.69
N ALA A 110 16.54 21.54 12.10
CA ALA A 110 17.85 20.92 12.27
C ALA A 110 17.84 19.83 13.34
N SER A 111 17.19 20.08 14.48
CA SER A 111 17.00 19.09 15.53
C SER A 111 16.27 17.85 15.02
N LEU A 112 15.10 18.03 14.39
CA LEU A 112 14.32 16.93 13.83
C LEU A 112 15.07 16.17 12.74
N ALA A 113 15.75 16.88 11.82
CA ALA A 113 16.51 16.25 10.74
C ALA A 113 17.74 15.48 11.23
N SER A 114 18.19 15.72 12.47
CA SER A 114 19.27 14.94 13.09
C SER A 114 18.80 13.60 13.67
N ALA A 115 17.50 13.49 13.97
CA ALA A 115 16.89 12.27 14.48
C ALA A 115 16.81 11.18 13.39
N GLU A 116 16.66 9.94 13.84
CA GLU A 116 16.52 8.76 12.98
C GLU A 116 15.17 8.10 13.23
N ALA A 117 14.50 7.72 12.15
CA ALA A 117 13.26 6.96 12.15
C ALA A 117 13.26 6.05 10.94
N LEU A 118 12.67 4.85 11.03
CA LEU A 118 12.52 3.96 9.88
C LEU A 118 13.86 3.61 9.17
N GLY A 119 14.96 3.62 9.93
CA GLY A 119 16.31 3.31 9.43
C GLY A 119 17.02 4.44 8.68
N GLU A 120 16.51 5.67 8.73
CA GLU A 120 17.09 6.82 8.03
C GLU A 120 16.92 8.14 8.80
N LYS A 121 17.61 9.20 8.35
CA LYS A 121 17.41 10.55 8.90
C LYS A 121 16.03 11.08 8.53
N VAL A 122 15.37 11.75 9.49
CA VAL A 122 14.04 12.31 9.26
C VAL A 122 14.10 13.39 8.17
N ARG A 123 13.27 13.25 7.13
CA ARG A 123 13.16 14.23 6.05
C ARG A 123 12.24 15.38 6.46
N VAL A 124 12.84 16.51 6.81
CA VAL A 124 12.12 17.70 7.27
C VAL A 124 12.26 18.87 6.29
N LEU A 125 11.13 19.45 5.87
CA LEU A 125 11.10 20.67 5.07
C LEU A 125 10.57 21.85 5.89
N LEU A 126 11.23 22.99 5.80
CA LEU A 126 10.71 24.26 6.29
C LEU A 126 10.14 25.07 5.11
N ASP A 127 8.81 25.22 5.06
CA ASP A 127 8.14 25.94 3.97
C ASP A 127 8.02 27.44 4.26
N LYS A 128 9.06 28.16 3.88
CA LYS A 128 9.17 29.62 3.99
C LYS A 128 8.40 30.39 2.91
N LYS A 129 7.63 29.72 2.05
CA LYS A 129 6.90 30.43 1.00
C LYS A 129 5.89 31.42 1.62
N PRO A 130 5.74 32.61 1.03
CA PRO A 130 4.76 33.58 1.48
C PRO A 130 3.35 33.01 1.29
N GLY A 131 2.44 33.35 2.20
CA GLY A 131 1.04 32.92 2.14
C GLY A 131 0.49 32.48 3.50
N LYS A 132 -0.85 32.39 3.57
CA LYS A 132 -1.55 31.99 4.79
C LYS A 132 -1.19 30.55 5.18
N ALA A 133 -0.81 30.34 6.44
CA ALA A 133 -0.44 29.03 6.97
C ALA A 133 -1.52 27.96 6.72
N ALA A 134 -2.80 28.31 6.89
CA ALA A 134 -3.91 27.41 6.61
C ALA A 134 -3.97 26.95 5.13
N ALA A 135 -3.67 27.82 4.17
CA ALA A 135 -3.63 27.44 2.75
C ALA A 135 -2.45 26.49 2.48
N LYS A 136 -1.27 26.82 3.02
CA LYS A 136 -0.08 25.95 2.94
C LYS A 136 -0.35 24.58 3.57
N ARG A 137 -0.99 24.53 4.75
CA ARG A 137 -1.39 23.27 5.40
C ARG A 137 -2.24 22.43 4.47
N TRP A 138 -3.29 22.99 3.89
CA TRP A 138 -4.16 22.24 2.99
C TRP A 138 -3.45 21.72 1.73
N ASP A 139 -2.48 22.46 1.20
CA ASP A 139 -1.63 21.98 0.10
C ASP A 139 -0.79 20.77 0.52
N TRP A 140 -0.25 20.78 1.74
CA TRP A 140 0.54 19.67 2.28
C TRP A 140 -0.31 18.48 2.73
N VAL A 141 -1.53 18.72 3.21
CA VAL A 141 -2.54 17.68 3.48
C VAL A 141 -2.89 16.94 2.19
N ARG A 142 -3.15 17.66 1.09
CA ARG A 142 -3.44 17.06 -0.22
C ARG A 142 -2.27 16.23 -0.77
N LYS A 143 -1.04 16.69 -0.54
CA LYS A 143 0.19 15.97 -0.91
C LYS A 143 0.50 14.78 0.01
N GLY A 144 -0.16 14.71 1.17
CA GLY A 144 -0.09 13.57 2.08
C GLY A 144 1.16 13.49 2.94
N VAL A 145 1.75 14.62 3.29
CA VAL A 145 2.87 14.67 4.25
C VAL A 145 2.42 14.05 5.58
N PRO A 146 3.15 13.07 6.16
CA PRO A 146 2.75 12.39 7.39
C PRO A 146 2.50 13.32 8.59
N VAL A 147 3.42 14.27 8.83
CA VAL A 147 3.37 15.20 9.97
C VAL A 147 3.51 16.64 9.49
N ILE A 148 2.59 17.49 9.91
CA ILE A 148 2.61 18.93 9.64
C ILE A 148 2.75 19.65 10.97
N ILE A 149 3.71 20.57 11.06
CA ILE A 149 3.96 21.39 12.24
C ILE A 149 3.70 22.85 11.86
N GLU A 150 2.78 23.52 12.54
CA GLU A 150 2.59 24.96 12.45
C GLU A 150 3.24 25.64 13.65
N VAL A 151 3.95 26.75 13.40
CA VAL A 151 4.58 27.56 14.46
C VAL A 151 4.24 29.03 14.23
N GLY A 152 3.48 29.61 15.15
CA GLY A 152 3.27 31.05 15.23
C GLY A 152 4.15 31.75 16.27
N GLY A 153 4.15 33.08 16.28
CA GLY A 153 4.91 33.86 17.27
C GLY A 153 4.53 33.53 18.73
N ARG A 154 3.23 33.32 19.00
CA ARG A 154 2.76 32.88 20.34
C ARG A 154 3.23 31.48 20.70
N ASP A 155 3.35 30.57 19.73
CA ASP A 155 3.80 29.21 19.98
C ASP A 155 5.30 29.21 20.30
N MET A 156 6.07 30.02 19.57
CA MET A 156 7.48 30.28 19.83
C MET A 156 7.72 30.88 21.22
N GLU A 157 6.95 31.89 21.62
CA GLU A 157 7.05 32.51 22.96
C GLU A 157 6.79 31.52 24.09
N ASN A 158 5.85 30.58 23.87
CA ASN A 158 5.49 29.55 24.85
C ASN A 158 6.33 28.26 24.72
N GLY A 159 7.24 28.17 23.75
CA GLY A 159 8.05 26.97 23.50
C GLY A 159 7.25 25.75 23.03
N VAL A 160 6.09 25.95 22.41
CA VAL A 160 5.20 24.90 21.91
C VAL A 160 5.13 24.90 20.38
N VAL A 161 4.54 23.84 19.82
CA VAL A 161 4.28 23.71 18.38
C VAL A 161 2.89 23.15 18.14
N SER A 162 2.24 23.53 17.04
CA SER A 162 0.97 22.93 16.63
C SER A 162 1.23 21.75 15.70
N LEU A 163 1.12 20.52 16.20
CA LEU A 163 1.39 19.29 15.47
C LEU A 163 0.09 18.69 14.92
N LEU A 164 0.12 18.27 13.66
CA LEU A 164 -0.99 17.62 12.98
C LEU A 164 -0.53 16.36 12.27
N ARG A 165 -1.26 15.27 12.48
CA ARG A 165 -1.06 13.99 11.82
C ARG A 165 -1.95 13.86 10.59
N ARG A 166 -1.38 13.39 9.47
CA ARG A 166 -2.15 13.22 8.22
C ARG A 166 -3.04 11.99 8.22
N ASP A 167 -2.64 10.91 8.89
CA ASP A 167 -3.44 9.68 9.02
C ASP A 167 -4.67 9.85 9.91
N ARG A 168 -4.66 10.84 10.81
CA ARG A 168 -5.74 11.20 11.74
C ARG A 168 -6.02 12.70 11.67
N LEU A 169 -6.38 13.19 10.49
CA LEU A 169 -6.55 14.63 10.23
C LEU A 169 -7.66 15.27 11.07
N TRP A 170 -8.72 14.52 11.36
CA TRP A 170 -9.94 15.00 12.00
C TRP A 170 -10.09 14.45 13.43
N ASN A 171 -10.52 15.31 14.35
CA ASN A 171 -10.99 14.90 15.67
C ASN A 171 -12.42 14.37 15.53
N THR A 172 -12.63 13.11 15.93
CA THR A 172 -13.89 12.39 15.74
C THR A 172 -15.04 12.92 16.61
N GLU A 173 -14.76 13.65 17.69
CA GLU A 173 -15.78 14.17 18.61
C GLU A 173 -16.34 15.52 18.15
N ASN A 174 -15.49 16.39 17.58
CA ASN A 174 -15.86 17.77 17.26
C ASN A 174 -15.75 18.14 15.77
N GLY A 175 -15.25 17.24 14.91
CA GLY A 175 -15.13 17.44 13.47
C GLY A 175 -14.11 18.50 13.04
N LYS A 176 -13.27 18.99 13.96
CA LYS A 176 -12.18 19.95 13.67
C LYS A 176 -10.88 19.20 13.38
N THR A 177 -9.91 19.91 12.83
CA THR A 177 -8.55 19.38 12.64
C THR A 177 -7.95 18.97 14.00
N ALA A 178 -7.42 17.75 14.10
CA ALA A 178 -6.87 17.17 15.32
C ALA A 178 -5.46 17.71 15.63
N PHE A 179 -5.36 19.00 15.94
CA PHE A 179 -4.10 19.59 16.39
C PHE A 179 -3.76 19.17 17.81
N GLU A 180 -2.51 18.81 18.00
CA GLU A 180 -1.88 18.65 19.31
C GLU A 180 -0.91 19.82 19.53
N THR A 181 -0.73 20.24 20.79
CA THR A 181 0.14 21.38 21.14
C THR A 181 1.22 20.99 22.15
N PRO A 182 2.12 20.05 21.80
CA PRO A 182 3.24 19.69 22.67
C PRO A 182 4.30 20.81 22.74
N SER A 183 5.20 20.71 23.72
CA SER A 183 6.44 21.50 23.70
C SER A 183 7.28 21.10 22.47
N ALA A 184 8.11 22.03 21.98
CA ALA A 184 8.99 21.74 20.84
C ALA A 184 9.98 20.60 21.13
N GLU A 185 10.43 20.47 22.38
CA GLU A 185 11.29 19.37 22.83
C GLU A 185 10.54 18.04 22.80
N THR A 186 9.34 17.98 23.36
CA THR A 186 8.51 16.77 23.38
C THR A 186 8.14 16.34 21.96
N ALA A 187 7.77 17.27 21.08
CA ALA A 187 7.55 16.97 19.66
C ALA A 187 8.83 16.43 19.01
N GLY A 188 9.98 17.05 19.28
CA GLY A 188 11.30 16.62 18.81
C GLY A 188 11.61 15.15 19.13
N GLN A 189 11.33 14.74 20.36
CA GLN A 189 11.55 13.38 20.86
C GLN A 189 10.51 12.37 20.35
N ALA A 190 9.26 12.80 20.17
CA ALA A 190 8.14 11.90 19.81
C ALA A 190 8.03 11.62 18.30
N ILE A 191 8.45 12.56 17.44
CA ILE A 191 8.26 12.46 15.99
C ILE A 191 8.83 11.17 15.36
N PRO A 192 10.03 10.69 15.73
CA PRO A 192 10.55 9.44 15.18
C PRO A 192 9.61 8.24 15.41
N ALA A 193 9.17 8.05 16.66
CA ALA A 193 8.23 7.00 17.02
C ALA A 193 6.85 7.21 16.35
N LEU A 194 6.43 8.46 16.21
CA LEU A 194 5.18 8.80 15.52
C LEU A 194 5.22 8.41 14.03
N LEU A 195 6.34 8.60 13.34
CA LEU A 195 6.49 8.16 11.94
C LEU A 195 6.41 6.63 11.81
N GLU A 196 6.98 5.90 12.76
CA GLU A 196 6.85 4.43 12.80
C GLU A 196 5.41 3.99 13.09
N GLU A 197 4.73 4.65 14.03
CA GLU A 197 3.31 4.41 14.32
C GLU A 197 2.44 4.65 13.08
N ILE A 198 2.63 5.77 12.37
CA ILE A 198 1.87 6.09 11.15
C ILE A 198 2.10 5.01 10.08
N GLN A 199 3.35 4.59 9.89
CA GLN A 199 3.70 3.53 8.94
C GLN A 199 2.99 2.20 9.28
N ALA A 200 3.02 1.80 10.55
CA ALA A 200 2.36 0.58 11.03
C ALA A 200 0.83 0.69 10.91
N SER A 201 0.25 1.81 11.34
CA SER A 201 -1.20 2.05 11.30
C SER A 201 -1.75 2.00 9.87
N LEU A 202 -1.05 2.57 8.89
CA LEU A 202 -1.46 2.52 7.48
C LEU A 202 -1.42 1.09 6.92
N PHE A 203 -0.44 0.29 7.34
CA PHE A 203 -0.33 -1.10 6.95
C PHE A 203 -1.44 -1.95 7.59
N ASP A 204 -1.65 -1.81 8.90
CA ASP A 204 -2.68 -2.55 9.63
C ASP A 204 -4.08 -2.22 9.10
N GLU A 205 -4.40 -0.95 8.86
CA GLU A 205 -5.67 -0.53 8.26
C GLU A 205 -5.90 -1.21 6.89
N ALA A 206 -4.87 -1.26 6.04
CA ALA A 206 -4.96 -1.88 4.73
C ALA A 206 -5.08 -3.41 4.81
N ARG A 207 -4.34 -4.05 5.72
CA ARG A 207 -4.40 -5.49 5.99
C ARG A 207 -5.78 -5.88 6.50
N ASP A 208 -6.26 -5.21 7.53
CA ASP A 208 -7.52 -5.53 8.18
C ASP A 208 -8.69 -5.31 7.20
N ARG A 209 -8.62 -4.26 6.37
CA ARG A 209 -9.58 -4.06 5.27
C ARG A 209 -9.54 -5.23 4.29
N ARG A 210 -8.36 -5.67 3.84
CA ARG A 210 -8.24 -6.81 2.92
C ARG A 210 -8.87 -8.05 3.54
N ASP A 211 -8.49 -8.38 4.77
CA ASP A 211 -8.91 -9.62 5.44
C ASP A 211 -10.41 -9.63 5.73
N ALA A 212 -10.98 -8.50 6.12
CA ALA A 212 -12.42 -8.33 6.32
C ALA A 212 -13.24 -8.41 5.01
N ASN A 213 -12.60 -8.24 3.85
CA ASN A 213 -13.25 -8.30 2.53
C ASN A 213 -12.84 -9.54 1.73
N ILE A 214 -12.33 -10.58 2.40
CA ILE A 214 -12.18 -11.93 1.84
C ILE A 214 -13.33 -12.81 2.37
N THR A 215 -14.25 -13.15 1.49
CA THR A 215 -15.35 -14.08 1.78
C THR A 215 -14.89 -15.52 1.59
N ARG A 216 -15.29 -16.39 2.51
CA ARG A 216 -15.01 -17.84 2.51
C ARG A 216 -16.31 -18.62 2.66
N GLY A 217 -16.28 -19.90 2.34
CA GLY A 217 -17.44 -20.79 2.50
C GLY A 217 -18.43 -20.76 1.34
N ILE A 218 -18.05 -20.19 0.19
CA ILE A 218 -18.81 -20.31 -1.06
C ILE A 218 -18.34 -21.57 -1.78
N ASP A 219 -19.24 -22.55 -1.92
CA ASP A 219 -18.96 -23.92 -2.39
C ASP A 219 -19.64 -24.28 -3.72
N THR A 220 -20.46 -23.38 -4.27
CA THR A 220 -21.14 -23.56 -5.56
C THR A 220 -20.96 -22.36 -6.48
N LEU A 221 -20.98 -22.61 -7.79
CA LEU A 221 -20.94 -21.55 -8.80
C LEU A 221 -22.16 -20.61 -8.72
N ASP A 222 -23.34 -21.14 -8.37
CA ASP A 222 -24.56 -20.35 -8.21
C ASP A 222 -24.43 -19.38 -7.03
N ALA A 223 -23.90 -19.85 -5.88
CA ALA A 223 -23.64 -18.98 -4.74
C ALA A 223 -22.55 -17.92 -5.03
N LEU A 224 -21.52 -18.27 -5.81
CA LEU A 224 -20.53 -17.30 -6.29
C LEU A 224 -21.17 -16.22 -7.17
N THR A 225 -22.03 -16.63 -8.09
CA THR A 225 -22.73 -15.74 -9.01
C THR A 225 -23.65 -14.80 -8.23
N GLU A 226 -24.44 -15.35 -7.30
CA GLU A 226 -25.32 -14.57 -6.44
C GLU A 226 -24.53 -13.59 -5.58
N PHE A 227 -23.40 -14.01 -5.01
CA PHE A 227 -22.52 -13.12 -4.24
C PHE A 227 -22.07 -11.90 -5.04
N TYR A 228 -21.61 -12.08 -6.28
CA TYR A 228 -21.13 -10.97 -7.12
C TYR A 228 -22.24 -10.12 -7.74
N ASN A 229 -23.46 -10.66 -7.86
CA ASN A 229 -24.64 -9.92 -8.32
C ASN A 229 -25.30 -9.10 -7.21
N SER A 230 -25.33 -9.64 -5.98
CA SER A 230 -26.00 -9.02 -4.83
C SER A 230 -25.12 -8.01 -4.07
N ASN A 231 -23.79 -8.20 -4.00
CA ASN A 231 -22.89 -7.36 -3.19
C ASN A 231 -22.47 -6.03 -3.85
N GLY A 232 -23.32 -5.48 -4.71
CA GLY A 232 -23.20 -4.12 -5.23
C GLY A 232 -21.89 -3.83 -5.97
N ARG A 233 -21.40 -2.59 -5.81
CA ARG A 233 -20.27 -2.07 -6.60
C ARG A 233 -18.92 -2.72 -6.24
N TYR A 234 -18.73 -3.07 -4.96
CA TYR A 234 -17.46 -3.52 -4.38
C TYR A 234 -17.65 -4.81 -3.57
N PRO A 235 -17.74 -5.98 -4.22
CA PRO A 235 -18.06 -7.23 -3.53
C PRO A 235 -16.88 -7.83 -2.73
N GLY A 236 -15.63 -7.44 -2.99
CA GLY A 236 -14.46 -8.05 -2.34
C GLY A 236 -13.93 -9.27 -3.09
N TRP A 237 -13.18 -10.11 -2.37
CA TRP A 237 -12.55 -11.32 -2.90
C TRP A 237 -13.26 -12.54 -2.34
N VAL A 238 -13.29 -13.63 -3.11
CA VAL A 238 -13.82 -14.92 -2.64
C VAL A 238 -12.72 -15.97 -2.71
N GLU A 239 -12.52 -16.68 -1.60
CA GLU A 239 -11.69 -17.89 -1.55
C GLU A 239 -12.54 -19.10 -1.95
N VAL A 240 -12.08 -19.84 -2.94
CA VAL A 240 -12.80 -21.01 -3.48
C VAL A 240 -11.87 -22.20 -3.64
N GLN A 241 -12.44 -23.40 -3.65
CA GLN A 241 -11.71 -24.64 -3.89
C GLN A 241 -11.52 -24.89 -5.39
N TRP A 242 -10.34 -25.36 -5.77
CA TRP A 242 -9.89 -25.43 -7.16
C TRP A 242 -9.22 -26.77 -7.47
N ALA A 243 -9.66 -27.42 -8.56
CA ALA A 243 -9.13 -28.70 -9.04
C ALA A 243 -7.98 -28.56 -10.07
N LYS A 244 -7.63 -27.32 -10.46
CA LYS A 244 -6.58 -27.04 -11.46
C LYS A 244 -6.77 -27.81 -12.79
N PRO A 245 -7.97 -27.74 -13.43
CA PRO A 245 -8.19 -28.32 -14.74
C PRO A 245 -7.26 -27.73 -15.80
N THR A 246 -7.06 -28.48 -16.88
CA THR A 246 -6.26 -28.07 -18.06
C THR A 246 -7.08 -28.25 -19.34
N GLY A 247 -6.66 -27.59 -20.44
CA GLY A 247 -7.31 -27.72 -21.75
C GLY A 247 -8.77 -27.22 -21.74
N ALA A 248 -9.65 -27.91 -22.47
CA ALA A 248 -11.04 -27.50 -22.68
C ALA A 248 -11.85 -27.27 -21.38
N ALA A 249 -11.53 -28.03 -20.32
CA ALA A 249 -12.16 -27.84 -19.01
C ALA A 249 -11.76 -26.48 -18.41
N LEU A 250 -10.49 -26.09 -18.49
CA LEU A 250 -10.03 -24.77 -18.05
C LEU A 250 -10.63 -23.65 -18.90
N ASP A 251 -10.69 -23.84 -20.23
CA ASP A 251 -11.28 -22.84 -21.14
C ASP A 251 -12.74 -22.55 -20.77
N THR A 252 -13.50 -23.60 -20.43
CA THR A 252 -14.89 -23.47 -19.94
C THR A 252 -14.97 -22.66 -18.64
N VAL A 253 -14.04 -22.87 -17.70
CA VAL A 253 -13.99 -22.07 -16.46
C VAL A 253 -13.67 -20.61 -16.76
N VAL A 254 -12.71 -20.36 -17.66
CA VAL A 254 -12.30 -19.01 -18.05
C VAL A 254 -13.45 -18.24 -18.70
N GLU A 255 -14.24 -18.87 -19.57
CA GLU A 255 -15.42 -18.23 -20.18
C GLU A 255 -16.48 -17.88 -19.13
N LYS A 256 -16.80 -18.80 -18.19
CA LYS A 256 -17.72 -18.51 -17.08
C LYS A 256 -17.25 -17.33 -16.22
N LEU A 257 -15.95 -17.28 -15.90
CA LEU A 257 -15.39 -16.16 -15.13
C LEU A 257 -15.46 -14.84 -15.90
N LYS A 258 -15.26 -14.84 -17.22
CA LYS A 258 -15.41 -13.65 -18.07
C LYS A 258 -16.85 -13.12 -18.04
N GLU A 259 -17.85 -13.99 -18.12
CA GLU A 259 -19.27 -13.61 -18.01
C GLU A 259 -19.57 -12.89 -16.69
N LEU A 260 -18.95 -13.35 -15.59
CA LEU A 260 -19.07 -12.76 -14.26
C LEU A 260 -18.13 -11.56 -14.02
N LYS A 261 -17.26 -11.22 -14.98
CA LYS A 261 -16.21 -10.20 -14.87
C LYS A 261 -15.23 -10.49 -13.72
N LEU A 262 -14.90 -11.75 -13.54
CA LEU A 262 -14.02 -12.27 -12.50
C LEU A 262 -12.73 -12.83 -13.11
N THR A 263 -11.68 -12.87 -12.29
CA THR A 263 -10.41 -13.51 -12.64
C THR A 263 -9.90 -14.34 -11.47
N ILE A 264 -9.26 -15.46 -11.77
CA ILE A 264 -8.43 -16.21 -10.80
C ILE A 264 -7.19 -15.36 -10.50
N ARG A 265 -6.82 -15.23 -9.23
CA ARG A 265 -5.72 -14.35 -8.79
C ARG A 265 -4.47 -15.13 -8.48
N ASN A 266 -4.41 -15.74 -7.31
CA ASN A 266 -3.31 -16.59 -6.91
C ASN A 266 -3.80 -17.72 -6.01
N VAL A 267 -2.90 -18.69 -5.82
CA VAL A 267 -2.97 -19.71 -4.76
C VAL A 267 -2.27 -19.10 -3.54
N PRO A 268 -2.99 -18.78 -2.45
CA PRO A 268 -2.36 -18.19 -1.29
C PRO A 268 -1.44 -19.22 -0.61
N MET A 269 -0.25 -18.82 -0.17
CA MET A 269 0.71 -19.75 0.43
C MET A 269 0.27 -20.27 1.82
N GLN A 270 -0.63 -19.56 2.49
CA GLN A 270 -1.09 -19.85 3.85
C GLN A 270 -2.60 -20.17 3.84
N THR A 271 -3.03 -21.14 3.02
CA THR A 271 -4.42 -21.59 3.03
C THR A 271 -4.64 -22.83 3.88
N GLY A 272 -5.87 -23.00 4.38
CA GLY A 272 -6.31 -24.26 4.96
C GLY A 272 -6.34 -25.39 3.93
N ALA A 273 -6.43 -26.63 4.42
CA ALA A 273 -6.56 -27.80 3.57
C ALA A 273 -7.79 -27.69 2.64
N VAL A 274 -7.70 -28.33 1.48
CA VAL A 274 -8.87 -28.60 0.65
C VAL A 274 -9.68 -29.72 1.29
N ASP A 275 -10.99 -29.59 1.23
CA ASP A 275 -11.96 -30.46 1.91
C ASP A 275 -13.21 -30.74 1.07
N GLY A 276 -13.22 -30.34 -0.20
CA GLY A 276 -14.37 -30.49 -1.07
C GLY A 276 -14.04 -30.51 -2.56
N ALA A 277 -15.07 -30.24 -3.36
CA ALA A 277 -14.98 -30.21 -4.82
C ALA A 277 -14.66 -28.80 -5.32
N CYS A 278 -14.05 -28.74 -6.50
CA CYS A 278 -13.86 -27.53 -7.27
C CYS A 278 -15.21 -26.95 -7.67
N ILE A 279 -15.45 -25.68 -7.33
CA ILE A 279 -16.74 -25.03 -7.58
C ILE A 279 -17.08 -24.91 -9.08
N PHE A 280 -16.08 -25.03 -9.95
CA PHE A 280 -16.25 -24.83 -11.40
C PHE A 280 -16.40 -26.14 -12.17
N THR A 281 -15.75 -27.22 -11.71
CA THR A 281 -15.68 -28.50 -12.42
C THR A 281 -16.36 -29.66 -11.69
N GLY A 282 -16.60 -29.55 -10.38
CA GLY A 282 -17.11 -30.64 -9.54
C GLY A 282 -16.07 -31.71 -9.18
N GLU A 283 -14.87 -31.65 -9.77
CA GLU A 283 -13.76 -32.56 -9.47
C GLU A 283 -13.16 -32.30 -8.07
N PRO A 284 -12.49 -33.28 -7.45
CA PRO A 284 -11.79 -33.08 -6.18
C PRO A 284 -10.83 -31.89 -6.23
N ALA A 285 -10.92 -30.98 -5.27
CA ALA A 285 -10.03 -29.84 -5.20
C ALA A 285 -8.62 -30.25 -4.76
N VAL A 286 -7.61 -29.53 -5.27
CA VAL A 286 -6.19 -29.73 -4.96
C VAL A 286 -5.58 -28.51 -4.26
N GLU A 287 -6.15 -27.33 -4.48
CA GLU A 287 -5.71 -26.07 -3.88
C GLU A 287 -6.89 -25.11 -3.66
N ARG A 288 -6.65 -24.05 -2.88
CA ARG A 288 -7.59 -22.92 -2.72
C ARG A 288 -7.06 -21.72 -3.48
N ILE A 289 -7.94 -20.98 -4.14
CA ILE A 289 -7.59 -19.79 -4.93
C ILE A 289 -8.47 -18.60 -4.54
N TYR A 290 -7.97 -17.39 -4.80
CA TYR A 290 -8.82 -16.20 -4.80
C TYR A 290 -9.41 -15.93 -6.18
N VAL A 291 -10.70 -15.57 -6.18
CA VAL A 291 -11.43 -15.07 -7.33
C VAL A 291 -11.94 -13.68 -7.00
N ALA A 292 -11.72 -12.71 -7.90
CA ALA A 292 -12.10 -11.32 -7.69
C ALA A 292 -12.29 -10.55 -9.00
N ARG A 293 -12.96 -9.39 -8.90
CA ARG A 293 -12.94 -8.35 -9.94
C ARG A 293 -11.57 -7.66 -9.95
N ALA A 294 -10.92 -7.63 -11.11
CA ALA A 294 -9.58 -7.06 -11.28
C ALA A 294 -9.60 -5.74 -12.04
N TYR A 295 -8.48 -4.99 -11.95
CA TYR A 295 -8.17 -3.83 -12.78
C TYR A 295 -7.54 -4.22 -14.12
#